data_AF-A0A969GBB3-F1
#
_entry.id   AF-A0A969GBB3-F1
#
_cell.length_a   1.000
_cell.length_b   1.000
_cell.length_c   1.000
_cell.angle_alpha   90.00
_cell.angle_beta   90.00
_cell.angle_gamma   90.00
#
_symmetry.space_group_name_H-M   'P 1'
#
loop_
_entity.id
_entity.type
_entity.pdbx_description
1 polymer ?
#
loop_
_entity_poly.entity_id
_entity_poly.type
_entity_poly.pdbx_seq_one_letter_code
_entity_poly.pdbx_strand_id
1 'polypeptide(L)'
;MVEGMTCDDFFLTTDNGTITKTKNCTWNYTPINYKKGYGWIYFKKMEDGKAVVFHKKRLEIILMNFQIGFPPFQPDNFSVYNLTQKELMKSRLYMHPYHKFYDEPIMITNVGMMVFRDGEMIVNKVITERQHDVYMERIDELYNLKVGDELLFSHIKYEYPSVNDTFFEFEADDVRVKIRL
;
A
#
# COMPACT_ATOMS: atom_id res chain seq x y z
N MET A 1 -15.78 15.95 24.62
CA MET A 1 -16.00 15.00 25.71
C MET A 1 -17.29 15.39 26.39
N VAL A 2 -18.15 14.44 26.75
CA VAL A 2 -19.27 14.72 27.67
C VAL A 2 -18.65 15.02 29.03
N GLU A 3 -19.05 16.11 29.67
CA GLU A 3 -18.50 16.53 30.97
C GLU A 3 -18.55 15.39 31.99
N GLY A 4 -17.43 15.12 32.66
CA GLY A 4 -17.34 14.12 33.72
C GLY A 4 -17.14 12.66 33.30
N MET A 5 -17.14 12.32 32.00
CA MET A 5 -16.83 10.95 31.56
C MET A 5 -15.31 10.72 31.44
N THR A 6 -14.87 9.58 31.94
CA THR A 6 -13.53 8.99 31.75
C THR A 6 -13.54 7.97 30.62
N CYS A 7 -12.36 7.51 30.20
CA CYS A 7 -12.26 6.49 29.16
C CYS A 7 -12.65 5.08 29.59
N ASP A 8 -12.89 4.86 30.88
CA ASP A 8 -13.42 3.61 31.40
C ASP A 8 -14.95 3.58 31.36
N ASP A 9 -15.60 4.73 31.23
CA ASP A 9 -17.06 4.86 31.12
C ASP A 9 -17.59 4.53 29.71
N PHE A 10 -16.70 4.33 28.74
CA PHE A 10 -17.09 3.98 27.38
C PHE A 10 -16.16 2.94 26.74
N PHE A 11 -16.69 2.28 25.72
CA PHE A 11 -15.97 1.36 24.86
C PHE A 11 -16.25 1.68 23.39
N LEU A 12 -15.32 1.30 22.53
CA LEU A 12 -15.41 1.54 21.10
C LEU A 12 -15.73 0.24 20.37
N THR A 13 -16.52 0.36 19.30
CA THR A 13 -16.75 -0.73 18.34
C THR A 13 -16.64 -0.19 16.93
N THR A 14 -16.41 -1.07 15.95
CA THR A 14 -16.34 -0.71 14.52
C THR A 14 -17.20 -1.65 13.69
N ASP A 15 -17.65 -1.16 12.53
CA ASP A 15 -18.32 -1.98 11.51
C ASP A 15 -17.37 -2.46 10.40
N ASN A 16 -16.09 -2.06 10.47
CA ASN A 16 -15.07 -2.45 9.53
C ASN A 16 -13.74 -2.65 10.25
N GLY A 17 -13.56 -3.82 10.88
CA GLY A 17 -12.30 -4.25 11.46
C GLY A 17 -12.38 -4.56 12.94
N THR A 18 -11.30 -4.32 13.65
CA THR A 18 -11.20 -4.50 15.09
C THR A 18 -10.70 -3.22 15.76
N ILE A 19 -11.18 -2.98 16.98
CA ILE A 19 -10.66 -1.93 17.85
C ILE A 19 -10.28 -2.58 19.18
N THR A 20 -9.05 -2.35 19.61
CA THR A 20 -8.54 -2.87 20.89
C THR A 20 -8.10 -1.71 21.77
N LYS A 21 -8.62 -1.66 23.01
CA LYS A 21 -8.21 -0.66 24.00
C LYS A 21 -6.77 -0.90 24.42
N THR A 22 -5.96 0.14 24.36
CA THR A 22 -4.57 0.17 24.83
C THR A 22 -4.48 1.01 26.12
N LYS A 23 -3.26 1.29 26.59
CA LYS A 23 -3.04 2.05 27.84
C LYS A 23 -3.45 3.53 27.67
N ASN A 24 -3.72 4.22 28.77
CA ASN A 24 -3.91 5.68 28.81
C ASN A 24 -4.99 6.21 27.86
N CYS A 25 -6.16 5.56 27.80
CA CYS A 25 -7.27 6.02 26.96
C CYS A 25 -6.94 6.10 25.47
N THR A 26 -6.14 5.15 24.97
CA THR A 26 -5.84 4.99 23.55
C THR A 26 -6.45 3.69 23.03
N TRP A 27 -6.63 3.60 21.71
CA TRP A 27 -7.14 2.40 21.05
C TRP A 27 -6.40 2.20 19.73
N ASN A 28 -6.06 0.94 19.45
CA ASN A 28 -5.57 0.53 18.14
C ASN A 28 -6.76 0.11 17.27
N TYR A 29 -6.84 0.66 16.07
CA TYR A 29 -7.84 0.31 15.07
C TYR A 29 -7.17 -0.41 13.90
N THR A 30 -7.64 -1.61 13.56
CA THR A 30 -7.16 -2.40 12.42
C THR A 30 -8.34 -2.68 11.48
N PRO A 31 -8.40 -2.06 10.29
CA PRO A 31 -9.45 -2.31 9.32
C PRO A 31 -9.32 -3.71 8.69
N ILE A 32 -10.44 -4.37 8.35
CA ILE A 32 -10.42 -5.67 7.63
C ILE A 32 -10.81 -5.54 6.15
N ASN A 33 -11.63 -4.56 5.79
CA ASN A 33 -12.11 -4.37 4.43
C ASN A 33 -11.77 -2.96 3.96
N TYR A 34 -10.57 -2.84 3.40
CA TYR A 34 -10.08 -1.60 2.82
C TYR A 34 -10.83 -1.18 1.55
N LYS A 35 -11.48 -2.10 0.83
CA LYS A 35 -12.24 -1.79 -0.40
C LYS A 35 -13.46 -0.90 -0.15
N LYS A 36 -13.99 -0.90 1.08
CA LYS A 36 -15.06 0.04 1.46
C LYS A 36 -14.59 1.50 1.51
N GLY A 37 -13.28 1.75 1.61
CA GLY A 37 -12.70 3.10 1.70
C GLY A 37 -13.00 3.85 3.00
N TYR A 38 -13.81 3.28 3.90
CA TYR A 38 -14.12 3.87 5.21
C TYR A 38 -14.58 2.83 6.23
N GLY A 39 -14.53 3.21 7.51
CA GLY A 39 -15.09 2.49 8.65
C GLY A 39 -15.73 3.45 9.65
N TRP A 40 -16.80 3.04 10.31
CA TRP A 40 -17.41 3.80 11.41
C TRP A 40 -16.90 3.33 12.76
N ILE A 41 -16.51 4.28 13.59
CA ILE A 41 -16.17 4.08 14.99
C ILE A 41 -17.35 4.53 15.83
N TYR A 42 -17.90 3.62 16.63
CA TYR A 42 -19.03 3.86 17.51
C TYR A 42 -18.55 3.95 18.95
N PHE A 43 -18.79 5.09 19.58
CA PHE A 43 -18.55 5.31 20.99
C PHE A 43 -19.79 4.89 21.76
N LYS A 44 -19.64 3.87 22.60
CA LYS A 44 -20.72 3.25 23.34
C LYS A 44 -20.48 3.35 24.83
N LYS A 45 -21.54 3.59 25.59
CA LYS A 45 -21.54 3.47 27.05
C LYS A 45 -22.68 2.55 27.47
N MET A 46 -22.60 2.04 28.69
CA MET A 46 -23.69 1.25 29.27
C MET A 46 -24.70 2.21 29.92
N GLU A 47 -25.96 2.10 29.51
CA GLU A 47 -27.10 2.76 30.15
C GLU A 47 -28.16 1.70 30.39
N ASP A 48 -28.62 1.56 31.64
CA ASP A 48 -29.66 0.58 32.03
C ASP A 48 -29.40 -0.85 31.53
N GLY A 49 -28.14 -1.29 31.65
CA GLY A 49 -27.71 -2.62 31.21
C GLY A 49 -27.62 -2.81 29.70
N LYS A 50 -27.77 -1.73 28.91
CA LYS A 50 -27.72 -1.76 27.45
C LYS A 50 -26.58 -0.89 26.92
N ALA A 51 -25.95 -1.35 25.83
CA ALA A 51 -24.96 -0.57 25.12
C ALA A 51 -25.65 0.49 24.24
N VAL A 52 -25.43 1.77 24.54
CA VAL A 52 -26.00 2.89 23.79
C VAL A 52 -24.89 3.64 23.07
N VAL A 53 -25.08 3.89 21.78
CA VAL A 53 -24.17 4.72 20.98
C VAL A 53 -24.47 6.20 21.27
N PHE A 54 -23.51 6.90 21.87
CA PHE A 54 -23.65 8.34 22.15
C PHE A 54 -22.86 9.21 21.16
N HIS A 55 -21.91 8.62 20.42
CA HIS A 55 -21.19 9.30 19.37
C HIS A 55 -20.73 8.32 18.29
N LYS A 56 -20.61 8.79 17.04
CA LYS A 56 -20.00 8.04 15.95
C LYS A 56 -19.09 8.93 15.12
N LYS A 57 -17.98 8.37 14.67
CA LYS A 57 -17.02 9.05 13.79
C LYS A 57 -16.73 8.17 12.58
N ARG A 58 -16.69 8.78 11.39
CA ARG A 58 -16.23 8.09 10.18
C ARG A 58 -14.73 8.25 10.06
N LEU A 59 -14.03 7.16 9.82
CA LEU A 59 -12.63 7.14 9.41
C LEU A 59 -12.56 6.73 7.95
N GLU A 60 -11.79 7.48 7.17
CA GLU A 60 -11.43 7.08 5.81
C GLU A 60 -10.30 6.04 5.90
N ILE A 61 -10.45 4.95 5.15
CA ILE A 61 -9.45 3.91 5.04
C ILE A 61 -8.80 4.09 3.68
N ILE A 62 -7.61 4.67 3.70
CA ILE A 62 -6.82 4.91 2.50
C ILE A 62 -5.90 3.72 2.34
N LEU A 63 -6.09 2.95 1.26
CA LEU A 63 -5.05 2.04 0.80
C LEU A 63 -3.85 2.86 0.31
N MET A 64 -2.66 2.38 0.63
CA MET A 64 -1.45 2.96 0.05
C MET A 64 -1.41 2.60 -1.43
N ASN A 65 -1.30 3.60 -2.30
CA ASN A 65 -1.13 3.35 -3.72
C ASN A 65 0.31 2.88 -3.98
N PHE A 66 0.46 1.76 -4.69
CA PHE A 66 1.73 1.34 -5.26
C PHE A 66 2.10 2.29 -6.40
N GLN A 67 3.35 2.71 -6.48
CA GLN A 67 3.80 3.67 -7.48
C GLN A 67 5.06 3.14 -8.19
N ILE A 68 5.18 3.42 -9.48
CA ILE A 68 6.50 3.55 -10.10
C ILE A 68 6.76 5.04 -10.17
N GLY A 69 7.61 5.55 -9.28
CA GLY A 69 8.00 6.94 -9.36
C GLY A 69 9.32 7.11 -10.11
N PHE A 70 9.36 8.16 -10.90
CA PHE A 70 10.56 8.66 -11.55
C PHE A 70 11.02 9.89 -10.78
N PRO A 71 12.27 10.00 -10.33
CA PRO A 71 12.84 11.32 -10.14
C PRO A 71 13.11 11.90 -11.55
N PRO A 72 12.45 13.00 -12.02
CA PRO A 72 11.56 13.93 -11.31
C PRO A 72 10.06 13.91 -11.70
N PHE A 73 9.55 12.90 -12.43
CA PHE A 73 8.15 12.91 -12.90
C PHE A 73 7.15 12.47 -11.81
N GLN A 74 6.08 13.27 -11.67
CA GLN A 74 4.98 13.04 -10.74
C GLN A 74 4.18 11.76 -11.06
N PRO A 75 3.56 11.15 -10.05
CA PRO A 75 2.80 9.92 -10.19
C PRO A 75 1.49 10.18 -10.94
N ASP A 76 1.37 9.65 -12.16
CA ASP A 76 0.09 9.50 -12.81
C ASP A 76 -0.49 8.12 -12.49
N ASN A 77 -1.75 8.11 -12.04
CA ASN A 77 -2.52 6.89 -11.80
C ASN A 77 -2.48 5.98 -13.02
N PHE A 78 -2.01 4.75 -12.84
CA PHE A 78 -2.28 3.59 -13.70
C PHE A 78 -2.31 3.87 -15.20
N SER A 79 -1.16 3.97 -15.84
CA SER A 79 -1.13 3.95 -17.30
C SER A 79 0.28 3.76 -17.83
N VAL A 80 0.46 2.67 -18.56
CA VAL A 80 1.54 2.38 -19.52
C VAL A 80 2.57 3.50 -19.66
N TYR A 81 3.77 3.30 -19.11
CA TYR A 81 4.87 4.25 -19.28
C TYR A 81 5.56 4.02 -20.62
N ASN A 82 5.76 5.07 -21.42
CA ASN A 82 6.58 4.99 -22.62
C ASN A 82 8.00 5.51 -22.31
N LEU A 83 8.97 4.62 -22.10
CA LEU A 83 10.32 4.96 -21.66
C LEU A 83 11.37 4.53 -22.68
N THR A 84 12.45 5.30 -22.80
CA THR A 84 13.69 4.78 -23.36
C THR A 84 14.32 3.78 -22.40
N GLN A 85 15.16 2.87 -22.90
CA GLN A 85 15.89 1.95 -22.03
C GLN A 85 16.74 2.70 -20.99
N LYS A 86 17.36 3.82 -21.38
CA LYS A 86 18.16 4.65 -20.46
C LYS A 86 17.33 5.26 -19.33
N GLU A 87 16.11 5.70 -19.62
CA GLU A 87 15.17 6.19 -18.61
C GLU A 87 14.74 5.06 -17.68
N LEU A 88 14.43 3.88 -18.24
CA LEU A 88 14.09 2.69 -17.46
C LEU A 88 15.22 2.32 -16.49
N MET A 89 16.47 2.25 -16.93
CA MET A 89 17.59 1.85 -16.05
C MET A 89 17.83 2.83 -14.90
N LYS A 90 17.45 4.10 -15.04
CA LYS A 90 17.53 5.10 -13.97
C LYS A 90 16.32 5.10 -13.03
N SER A 91 15.31 4.29 -13.33
CA SER A 91 14.08 4.22 -12.56
C SER A 91 14.16 3.17 -11.45
N ARG A 92 13.20 3.24 -10.54
CA ARG A 92 13.02 2.27 -9.47
C ARG A 92 11.53 2.06 -9.18
N LEU A 93 11.16 0.84 -8.80
CA LEU A 93 9.85 0.59 -8.17
C LEU A 93 9.98 0.96 -6.70
N TYR A 94 9.05 1.75 -6.19
CA TYR A 94 9.00 2.05 -4.76
C TYR A 94 7.57 2.39 -4.34
N MET A 95 7.25 2.12 -3.09
CA MET A 95 5.95 2.51 -2.57
C MET A 95 5.98 3.92 -2.00
N HIS A 96 5.05 4.76 -2.43
CA HIS A 96 4.91 6.11 -1.88
C HIS A 96 3.65 6.22 -1.03
N PRO A 97 3.76 6.56 0.26
CA PRO A 97 2.60 6.98 1.05
C PRO A 97 1.97 8.23 0.42
N TYR A 98 0.66 8.19 0.13
CA TYR A 98 -0.07 9.37 -0.36
C TYR A 98 -0.07 10.52 0.65
N HIS A 99 0.20 10.23 1.92
CA HIS A 99 0.33 11.21 2.98
C HIS A 99 1.58 10.94 3.84
N LYS A 100 2.32 12.01 4.14
CA LYS A 100 3.55 12.03 4.98
C LYS A 100 3.34 11.64 6.46
N PHE A 101 2.29 10.90 6.80
CA PHE A 101 1.95 10.62 8.20
C PHE A 101 2.77 9.48 8.83
N TYR A 102 3.66 8.83 8.07
CA TYR A 102 4.39 7.66 8.54
C TYR A 102 5.88 7.77 8.20
N ASP A 103 6.71 7.65 9.23
CA ASP A 103 8.17 7.72 9.15
C ASP A 103 8.81 6.36 8.83
N GLU A 104 8.03 5.28 8.81
CA GLU A 104 8.56 3.93 8.63
C GLU A 104 8.58 3.48 7.15
N PRO A 105 9.65 2.80 6.73
CA PRO A 105 9.83 2.36 5.35
C PRO A 105 8.87 1.22 4.98
N ILE A 106 8.20 1.34 3.84
CA ILE A 106 7.43 0.26 3.21
C ILE A 106 8.42 -0.67 2.50
N MET A 107 8.22 -1.98 2.64
CA MET A 107 9.15 -2.97 2.10
C MET A 107 8.49 -3.77 0.98
N ILE A 108 9.06 -3.76 -0.21
CA ILE A 108 8.67 -4.65 -1.31
C ILE A 108 9.25 -6.03 -0.99
N THR A 109 8.40 -7.06 -1.04
CA THR A 109 8.77 -8.46 -0.77
C THR A 109 8.67 -9.36 -1.99
N ASN A 110 7.85 -8.96 -2.97
CA ASN A 110 7.71 -9.70 -4.22
C ASN A 110 7.44 -8.76 -5.39
N VAL A 111 8.08 -9.02 -6.52
CA VAL A 111 7.72 -8.45 -7.83
C VAL A 111 7.89 -9.52 -8.89
N GLY A 112 6.81 -9.87 -9.58
CA GLY A 112 6.87 -10.57 -10.86
C GLY A 112 7.17 -9.59 -11.98
N MET A 113 8.15 -9.90 -12.81
CA MET A 113 8.54 -9.12 -13.98
C MET A 113 8.44 -10.00 -15.23
N MET A 114 7.65 -9.55 -16.19
CA MET A 114 7.49 -10.19 -17.49
C MET A 114 7.90 -9.22 -18.59
N VAL A 115 8.57 -9.73 -19.62
CA VAL A 115 8.88 -8.97 -20.85
C VAL A 115 8.23 -9.68 -22.02
N PHE A 116 7.53 -8.90 -22.84
CA PHE A 116 6.85 -9.33 -24.05
C PHE A 116 7.50 -8.68 -25.27
N ARG A 117 7.72 -9.47 -26.32
CA ARG A 117 8.18 -9.01 -27.63
C ARG A 117 7.24 -9.58 -28.67
N ASP A 118 6.66 -8.70 -29.49
CA ASP A 118 5.69 -9.09 -30.52
C ASP A 118 4.52 -9.94 -29.99
N GLY A 119 4.13 -9.70 -28.73
CA GLY A 119 3.06 -10.43 -28.03
C GLY A 119 3.50 -11.72 -27.33
N GLU A 120 4.75 -12.18 -27.52
CA GLU A 120 5.29 -13.37 -26.87
C GLU A 120 6.10 -13.01 -25.63
N MET A 121 5.89 -13.75 -24.53
CA MET A 121 6.66 -13.57 -23.31
C MET A 121 8.08 -14.15 -23.49
N ILE A 122 9.09 -13.29 -23.41
CA ILE A 122 10.51 -13.65 -23.58
C ILE A 122 11.30 -13.69 -22.27
N VAL A 123 10.78 -13.05 -21.22
CA VAL A 123 11.36 -13.07 -19.87
C VAL A 123 10.23 -13.24 -18.86
N ASN A 124 10.47 -14.07 -17.86
CA ASN A 124 9.66 -14.20 -16.66
C ASN A 124 10.60 -14.33 -15.45
N LYS A 125 10.63 -13.32 -14.59
CA LYS A 125 11.50 -13.24 -13.43
C LYS A 125 10.69 -12.87 -12.20
N VAL A 126 11.03 -13.44 -11.06
CA VAL A 126 10.47 -13.06 -9.77
C VAL A 126 11.59 -12.50 -8.90
N ILE A 127 11.37 -11.32 -8.34
CA ILE A 127 12.26 -10.66 -7.39
C ILE A 127 11.62 -10.83 -6.01
N THR A 128 12.26 -11.61 -5.14
CA THR A 128 11.75 -11.92 -3.79
C THR A 128 12.58 -11.30 -2.67
N GLU A 129 13.59 -10.51 -3.01
CA GLU A 129 14.41 -9.83 -2.02
C GLU A 129 13.61 -8.71 -1.35
N ARG A 130 13.55 -8.77 -0.01
CA ARG A 130 12.89 -7.76 0.82
C ARG A 130 13.69 -6.46 0.79
N GLN A 131 13.15 -5.42 0.16
CA GLN A 131 13.86 -4.16 -0.08
C GLN A 131 12.91 -2.97 -0.15
N HIS A 132 13.42 -1.76 0.13
CA HIS A 132 12.61 -0.54 0.05
C HIS A 132 12.27 -0.17 -1.40
N ASP A 133 13.26 -0.31 -2.28
CA ASP A 133 13.15 0.04 -3.69
C ASP A 133 13.70 -1.11 -4.55
N VAL A 134 13.07 -1.37 -5.69
CA VAL A 134 13.64 -2.24 -6.74
C VAL A 134 14.28 -1.36 -7.80
N TYR A 135 15.61 -1.32 -7.84
CA TYR A 135 16.37 -0.54 -8.81
C TYR A 135 16.50 -1.28 -10.15
N MET A 136 16.04 -0.68 -11.24
CA MET A 136 16.06 -1.32 -12.57
C MET A 136 17.47 -1.62 -13.06
N GLU A 137 18.44 -0.76 -12.74
CA GLU A 137 19.85 -0.97 -13.10
C GLU A 137 20.46 -2.27 -12.56
N ARG A 138 19.84 -2.88 -11.54
CA ARG A 138 20.28 -4.13 -10.91
C ARG A 138 19.65 -5.39 -11.53
N ILE A 139 18.84 -5.24 -12.57
CA ILE A 139 18.15 -6.36 -13.23
C ILE A 139 18.81 -6.59 -14.59
N ASP A 140 19.67 -7.60 -14.68
CA ASP A 140 20.48 -7.91 -15.86
C ASP A 140 19.64 -8.11 -17.14
N GLU A 141 18.44 -8.69 -17.00
CA GLU A 141 17.54 -8.95 -18.13
C GLU A 141 17.07 -7.67 -18.82
N LEU A 142 17.06 -6.52 -18.12
CA LEU A 142 16.63 -5.23 -18.68
C LEU A 142 17.67 -4.63 -19.64
N TYR A 143 18.93 -5.07 -19.60
CA TYR A 143 19.95 -4.62 -20.56
C TYR A 143 19.72 -5.17 -21.97
N ASN A 144 18.91 -6.22 -22.13
CA ASN A 144 18.64 -6.89 -23.41
C ASN A 144 17.32 -6.44 -24.09
N LEU A 145 16.67 -5.42 -23.53
CA LEU A 145 15.42 -4.88 -24.07
C LEU A 145 15.64 -4.21 -25.43
N LYS A 146 14.61 -4.30 -26.27
CA LYS A 146 14.55 -3.67 -27.58
C LYS A 146 13.39 -2.68 -27.62
N VAL A 147 13.50 -1.71 -28.53
CA VAL A 147 12.39 -0.83 -28.88
C VAL A 147 11.19 -1.69 -29.30
N GLY A 148 10.02 -1.38 -28.75
CA GLY A 148 8.79 -2.13 -28.96
C GLY A 148 8.51 -3.21 -27.92
N ASP A 149 9.50 -3.62 -27.12
CA ASP A 149 9.27 -4.55 -26.00
C ASP A 149 8.31 -3.92 -24.97
N GLU A 150 7.47 -4.76 -24.38
CA GLU A 150 6.52 -4.39 -23.33
C GLU A 150 6.89 -5.13 -22.05
N LEU A 151 6.96 -4.41 -20.94
CA LEU A 151 7.26 -4.94 -19.62
C LEU A 151 6.01 -4.86 -18.75
N LEU A 152 5.80 -5.90 -17.96
CA LEU A 152 4.74 -6.00 -16.97
C LEU A 152 5.37 -6.35 -15.63
N PHE A 153 5.24 -5.44 -14.67
CA PHE A 153 5.43 -5.73 -13.26
C PHE A 153 4.08 -6.14 -12.68
N SER A 154 4.02 -7.29 -12.02
CA SER A 154 2.79 -7.90 -11.51
C SER A 154 3.06 -8.69 -10.24
N HIS A 155 2.01 -9.20 -9.60
CA HIS A 155 2.12 -9.96 -8.35
C HIS A 155 2.95 -9.23 -7.29
N ILE A 156 2.81 -7.91 -7.28
CA ILE A 156 3.66 -7.07 -6.46
C ILE A 156 3.18 -7.16 -5.03
N LYS A 157 4.04 -7.63 -4.13
CA LYS A 157 3.75 -7.74 -2.71
C LYS A 157 4.61 -6.79 -1.91
N TYR A 158 4.00 -6.23 -0.89
CA TYR A 158 4.69 -5.34 0.03
C TYR A 158 4.24 -5.55 1.46
N GLU A 159 5.19 -5.34 2.36
CA GLU A 159 5.00 -5.30 3.79
C GLU A 159 4.93 -3.86 4.27
N TYR A 160 3.86 -3.58 4.99
CA TYR A 160 3.75 -2.36 5.76
C TYR A 160 4.06 -2.65 7.24
N PRO A 161 4.96 -1.89 7.88
CA PRO A 161 5.19 -2.05 9.31
C PRO A 161 3.99 -1.52 10.10
N SER A 162 3.42 -2.36 10.94
CA SER A 162 2.37 -1.99 11.90
C SER A 162 2.98 -1.69 13.26
N VAL A 163 2.20 -1.00 14.10
CA VAL A 163 2.44 -0.87 15.53
C VAL A 163 2.72 -2.27 16.12
N ASN A 164 3.91 -2.45 16.73
CA ASN A 164 4.44 -3.67 17.35
C ASN A 164 5.08 -4.72 16.39
N ASP A 165 5.90 -4.31 15.42
CA ASP A 165 6.70 -5.22 14.57
C ASP A 165 5.89 -6.28 13.81
N THR A 166 4.59 -6.05 13.65
CA THR A 166 3.72 -6.93 12.87
C THR A 166 3.70 -6.40 11.44
N PHE A 167 3.92 -7.26 10.45
CA PHE A 167 3.86 -6.86 9.04
C PHE A 167 2.55 -7.32 8.42
N PHE A 168 1.89 -6.42 7.70
CA PHE A 168 0.78 -6.78 6.84
C PHE A 168 1.31 -6.88 5.40
N GLU A 169 1.12 -8.05 4.78
CA GLU A 169 1.40 -8.22 3.35
C GLU A 169 0.17 -7.81 2.55
N PHE A 170 0.41 -7.01 1.51
CA PHE A 170 -0.61 -6.54 0.58
C PHE A 170 -0.19 -6.81 -0.86
N GLU A 171 -1.18 -6.92 -1.74
CA GLU A 171 -0.98 -6.97 -3.18
C GLU A 171 -1.24 -5.60 -3.78
N ALA A 172 -0.34 -5.18 -4.67
CA ALA A 172 -0.44 -3.99 -5.46
C ALA A 172 -0.93 -4.30 -6.87
N ASP A 173 -1.49 -3.28 -7.51
CA ASP A 173 -1.92 -3.33 -8.91
C ASP A 173 -0.71 -3.45 -9.87
N ASP A 174 -0.98 -4.05 -11.04
CA ASP A 174 0.01 -4.27 -12.08
C ASP A 174 0.50 -2.96 -12.71
N VAL A 175 1.76 -2.96 -13.15
CA VAL A 175 2.36 -1.83 -13.87
C VAL A 175 2.94 -2.24 -15.21
N ARG A 176 2.55 -1.51 -16.26
CA ARG A 176 3.02 -1.74 -17.63
C ARG A 176 3.97 -0.64 -18.09
N VAL A 177 5.03 -1.04 -18.78
CA VAL A 177 6.01 -0.15 -19.40
C VAL A 177 6.20 -0.60 -20.85
N LYS A 178 6.33 0.35 -21.77
CA LYS A 178 6.61 0.11 -23.18
C LYS A 178 7.90 0.84 -23.57
N ILE A 179 8.79 0.13 -24.24
CA ILE A 179 10.09 0.68 -24.64
C ILE A 179 9.95 1.46 -25.93
N ARG A 180 10.27 2.75 -25.88
CA ARG A 180 10.32 3.65 -27.04
C ARG A 180 11.76 3.97 -27.47
N LEU A 181 11.86 4.54 -28.68
CA LEU A 181 13.07 5.19 -29.21
C LEU A 181 13.53 6.34 -28.31
#